data_AF-A0A6V7MC05-F1
#
_entry.id   AF-A0A6V7MC05-F1
#
_cell.length_a   1.000
_cell.length_b   1.000
_cell.length_c   1.000
_cell.angle_alpha   90.00
_cell.angle_beta   90.00
_cell.angle_gamma   90.00
#
_symmetry.space_group_name_H-M   'P 1'
#
loop_
_entity.id
_entity.type
_entity.pdbx_description
1 polymer ?
#
loop_
_entity_poly.entity_id
_entity_poly.type
_entity_poly.pdbx_seq_one_letter_code
_entity_poly.pdbx_strand_id
1 'polypeptide(L)' 'SYEITRKDRLYKNIEAMQRSKGLRNLDFIPQTFLLPSESRELLTAHFRYRGPWIVKPKASSRGRGIYIVNS' A
#
# COMPACT_ATOMS: atom_id res chain seq x y z
N SER A 1 -12.95 -12.40 8.27
CA SER A 1 -13.51 -11.08 7.90
C SER A 1 -12.45 -9.96 7.70
N TYR A 2 -11.17 -10.17 8.01
CA TYR A 2 -10.15 -9.08 8.02
C TYR A 2 -9.25 -9.00 6.79
N GLU A 3 -9.27 -10.03 5.94
CA GLU A 3 -8.33 -10.22 4.84
C GLU A 3 -8.41 -9.15 3.75
N ILE A 4 -9.59 -8.54 3.56
CA ILE A 4 -9.81 -7.50 2.55
C ILE A 4 -10.23 -6.14 3.15
N THR A 5 -10.63 -6.13 4.42
CA THR A 5 -11.15 -4.93 5.11
C THR A 5 -10.08 -4.15 5.86
N ARG A 6 -8.95 -4.79 6.19
CA ARG A 6 -7.76 -4.10 6.70
C ARG A 6 -6.81 -3.79 5.55
N LYS A 7 -6.26 -2.58 5.54
CA LYS A 7 -5.44 -2.08 4.43
C LYS A 7 -4.15 -2.89 4.25
N ASP A 8 -3.56 -3.35 5.36
CA ASP A 8 -2.36 -4.17 5.35
C ASP A 8 -2.60 -5.55 4.74
N ARG A 9 -3.71 -6.19 5.11
CA ARG A 9 -4.11 -7.50 4.58
C ARG A 9 -4.58 -7.42 3.14
N LEU A 10 -5.37 -6.39 2.80
CA LEU A 10 -5.81 -6.13 1.43
C LEU A 10 -4.61 -6.09 0.48
N TYR A 11 -3.63 -5.22 0.77
CA TYR A 11 -2.42 -5.09 -0.06
C TYR A 11 -1.69 -6.44 -0.21
N LYS A 12 -1.40 -7.15 0.89
CA LYS A 12 -0.66 -8.42 0.83
C LYS A 12 -1.41 -9.52 0.09
N ASN A 13 -2.73 -9.56 0.22
CA ASN A 13 -3.54 -10.55 -0.48
C ASN A 13 -3.62 -10.26 -1.98
N ILE A 14 -3.79 -9.00 -2.41
CA ILE A 14 -3.71 -8.69 -3.83
C ILE A 14 -2.30 -8.96 -4.38
N GLU A 15 -1.23 -8.61 -3.65
CA GLU A 15 0.14 -8.90 -4.05
C GLU A 15 0.37 -10.41 -4.27
N ALA A 16 -0.14 -11.26 -3.37
CA ALA A 16 -0.09 -12.71 -3.52
C ALA A 16 -0.89 -13.20 -4.74
N MET A 17 -2.05 -12.59 -5.01
CA MET A 17 -2.83 -12.90 -6.22
C MET A 17 -2.11 -12.43 -7.49
N GLN A 18 -1.47 -11.26 -7.51
CA GLN A 18 -0.68 -10.77 -8.63
C GLN A 18 0.46 -11.74 -8.98
N ARG A 19 1.16 -12.26 -7.96
CA ARG A 19 2.22 -13.28 -8.15
C ARG A 19 1.69 -14.60 -8.73
N SER A 20 0.49 -15.02 -8.33
CA SER A 20 -0.07 -16.33 -8.72
C SER A 20 -0.93 -16.31 -9.99
N LYS A 21 -1.55 -15.18 -10.33
CA LYS A 21 -2.51 -15.03 -11.43
C LYS A 21 -2.08 -14.00 -12.48
N GLY A 22 -0.94 -13.34 -12.28
CA GLY A 22 -0.42 -12.30 -13.15
C GLY A 22 -1.01 -10.92 -12.88
N LEU A 23 -0.32 -9.90 -13.36
CA LEU A 23 -0.64 -8.49 -13.07
C LEU A 23 -1.83 -7.96 -13.86
N ARG A 24 -2.05 -8.43 -15.11
CA ARG A 24 -2.97 -7.81 -16.08
C ARG A 24 -4.38 -7.56 -15.53
N ASN A 25 -4.92 -8.48 -14.73
CA ASN A 25 -6.28 -8.37 -14.18
C ASN A 25 -6.31 -7.86 -12.73
N LEU A 26 -5.14 -7.59 -12.14
CA LEU A 26 -4.97 -7.28 -10.73
C LEU A 26 -4.19 -5.97 -10.50
N ASP A 27 -4.02 -5.15 -11.54
CA ASP A 27 -3.33 -3.85 -11.52
C ASP A 27 -4.30 -2.69 -11.24
N PHE A 28 -5.16 -2.86 -10.24
CA PHE A 28 -6.19 -1.86 -9.86
C PHE A 28 -5.96 -1.24 -8.47
N ILE A 29 -4.89 -1.66 -7.78
CA ILE A 29 -4.49 -1.09 -6.49
C ILE A 29 -3.21 -0.26 -6.66
N PRO A 30 -3.10 0.89 -5.97
CA PRO A 30 -1.89 1.69 -6.04
C PRO A 30 -0.72 0.98 -5.36
N GLN A 31 0.50 1.32 -5.77
CA GLN A 31 1.72 0.92 -5.08
C GLN A 31 1.62 1.29 -3.59
N THR A 32 1.80 0.29 -2.72
CA THR A 32 1.60 0.40 -1.28
C THR A 32 2.75 -0.29 -0.56
N PHE A 33 3.12 0.24 0.62
CA PHE A 33 4.17 -0.31 1.47
C PHE A 33 3.69 -0.41 2.92
N LEU A 34 4.11 -1.46 3.62
CA LEU A 34 3.86 -1.71 5.03
C LEU A 34 5.05 -1.24 5.86
N LEU A 35 4.83 -0.18 6.62
CA LEU A 35 5.84 0.32 7.55
C LEU A 35 5.75 -0.41 8.90
N PRO A 36 6.90 -0.64 9.57
CA PRO A 36 8.26 -0.24 9.18
C PRO A 36 8.97 -1.21 8.21
N SER A 37 8.39 -2.39 7.95
CA SER A 37 9.05 -3.49 7.23
C SER A 37 9.52 -3.16 5.82
N GLU A 38 8.78 -2.32 5.10
CA GLU A 38 9.03 -1.99 3.67
C GLU A 38 9.49 -0.54 3.50
N SER A 39 10.17 0.00 4.52
CA SER A 39 10.66 1.38 4.53
C SER A 39 11.72 1.64 3.46
N ARG A 40 12.60 0.67 3.19
CA ARG A 40 13.66 0.79 2.19
C ARG A 40 13.09 0.84 0.77
N GLU A 41 12.07 0.03 0.50
CA GLU A 41 11.35 -0.02 -0.76
C GLU A 41 10.56 1.27 -0.98
N LEU A 42 9.92 1.79 0.07
CA LEU A 42 9.27 3.09 0.03
C LEU A 42 10.27 4.20 -0.33
N LEU A 43 11.43 4.27 0.34
CA LEU A 43 12.45 5.28 0.03
C LEU A 43 12.91 5.18 -1.43
N THR A 44 13.14 3.95 -1.91
CA THR A 44 13.51 3.71 -3.31
C THR A 44 12.44 4.20 -4.28
N ALA A 45 11.16 3.94 -4.00
CA ALA A 45 10.05 4.39 -4.82
C ALA A 45 9.84 5.91 -4.74
N HIS A 46 10.01 6.51 -3.57
CA HIS A 46 9.91 7.95 -3.35
C HIS A 46 10.95 8.73 -4.17
N PHE A 47 12.20 8.24 -4.25
CA PHE A 47 13.21 8.86 -5.10
C PHE A 47 12.98 8.63 -6.61
N ARG A 48 12.33 7.52 -6.98
CA ARG A 48 12.00 7.20 -8.38
C ARG A 48 10.80 7.99 -8.90
N TYR A 49 9.75 8.09 -8.09
CA TYR A 49 8.48 8.69 -8.49
C TYR A 49 8.25 9.98 -7.70
N ARG A 50 8.22 11.12 -8.40
CA ARG A 50 7.89 12.41 -7.79
C ARG A 50 6.41 12.47 -7.46
N GLY A 51 6.07 12.99 -6.28
CA GLY A 51 4.71 13.31 -5.89
C GLY A 51 4.33 12.89 -4.46
N PRO A 52 3.10 13.23 -4.05
CA PRO A 52 2.62 12.96 -2.71
C PRO A 52 2.38 11.47 -2.46
N TRP A 53 2.79 11.02 -1.28
CA TRP A 53 2.44 9.72 -0.71
C TRP A 53 1.37 9.90 0.35
N ILE A 54 0.35 9.03 0.34
CA ILE A 54 -0.69 9.01 1.37
C ILE A 54 -0.39 7.93 2.40
N VAL A 55 -0.22 8.32 3.65
CA VAL A 55 -0.03 7.39 4.77
C VAL A 55 -1.39 7.09 5.41
N LYS A 56 -1.69 5.80 5.61
CA LYS A 56 -2.97 5.34 6.17
C LYS A 56 -2.74 4.34 7.31
N PRO A 57 -3.44 4.46 8.45
CA PRO A 57 -3.36 3.44 9.50
C PRO A 57 -4.03 2.12 9.08
N LYS A 58 -3.40 1.00 9.46
CA LYS A 58 -3.77 -0.38 9.04
C LYS A 58 -5.26 -0.70 9.18
N ALA A 59 -5.84 -0.40 10.35
CA ALA A 59 -7.19 -0.82 10.75
C ALA A 59 -8.03 0.34 11.31
N SER A 60 -7.78 1.58 10.85
CA SER A 60 -8.60 2.75 11.19
C SER A 60 -9.64 3.06 10.11
N SER A 61 -10.69 3.78 10.49
CA SER A 61 -11.80 4.23 9.65
C SER A 61 -12.08 5.73 9.83
N ARG A 62 -12.90 6.30 8.92
CA ARG A 62 -13.30 7.72 8.90
C ARG A 62 -12.14 8.72 8.69
N GLY A 63 -11.15 8.34 7.91
CA GLY A 63 -9.99 9.21 7.60
C GLY A 63 -9.05 9.51 8.77
N ARG A 64 -9.31 8.99 9.97
CA ARG A 64 -8.50 9.29 11.16
C ARG A 64 -7.09 8.76 11.02
N GLY A 65 -6.11 9.65 11.22
CA GLY A 65 -4.68 9.36 11.13
C GLY A 65 -4.15 9.24 9.71
N ILE A 66 -4.92 9.64 8.69
CA ILE A 66 -4.43 9.76 7.31
C ILE A 66 -3.70 11.10 7.17
N TYR A 67 -2.55 11.08 6.52
CA TYR A 67 -1.80 12.29 6.17
C TYR A 67 -1.07 12.10 4.83
N ILE A 68 -0.67 13.22 4.23
CA ILE A 68 0.09 13.26 2.97
C ILE A 68 1.54 13.63 3.28
N VAL A 69 2.49 12.99 2.60
CA VAL A 69 3.93 13.26 2.69
C VAL A 69 4.44 13.56 1.28
N ASN A 70 5.19 14.64 1.11
CA ASN A 70 5.74 15.06 -0.19
C ASN A 70 7.28 15.01 -0.26
N SER A 71 7.94 14.90 0.89
CA SER A 71 9.40 14.99 1.07
C SER A 71 9.80 14.30 2.36
#